data_AF-A0A317IMW9-F1
#
_entry.id   AF-A0A317IMW9-F1
#
_cell.length_a   1.000
_cell.length_b   1.000
_cell.length_c   1.000
_cell.angle_alpha   90.00
_cell.angle_beta   90.00
_cell.angle_gamma   90.00
#
_symmetry.space_group_name_H-M   'P 1'
#
loop_
_entity.id
_entity.type
_entity.pdbx_description
1 polymer ?
#
loop_
_entity_poly.entity_id
_entity_poly.type
_entity_poly.pdbx_seq_one_letter_code
_entity_poly.pdbx_strand_id
1 'polypeptide(L)' 'MSDYIVIHHSEDGDVTVVQLSEQELLSRLDTQYWGEIDILHQIPRISFDIHNWGTCLIIIRGNIVVPTPEEVVTKYKFGK' A
#
# COMPACT_ATOMS: atom_id res chain seq x y z
N MET A 1 -1.34 11.88 14.11
CA MET A 1 -1.56 10.42 14.19
C MET A 1 -0.96 9.82 12.94
N SER A 2 -0.24 8.71 13.04
CA SER A 2 0.29 8.02 11.85
C SER A 2 -0.76 7.02 11.40
N ASP A 3 -1.18 7.10 10.15
CA ASP A 3 -2.11 6.13 9.59
C ASP A 3 -1.34 4.94 9.02
N TYR A 4 -2.00 3.80 9.01
CA TYR A 4 -1.51 2.57 8.40
C TYR A 4 -2.29 2.32 7.12
N ILE A 5 -1.57 2.01 6.05
CA ILE A 5 -2.15 1.53 4.80
C ILE A 5 -2.02 0.01 4.83
N VAL A 6 -3.15 -0.68 4.78
CA VAL A 6 -3.21 -2.13 4.76
C VAL A 6 -3.62 -2.57 3.36
N ILE A 7 -2.79 -3.41 2.74
CA ILE A 7 -3.07 -4.07 1.48
C ILE A 7 -3.32 -5.54 1.78
N HIS A 8 -4.48 -6.03 1.41
CA HIS A 8 -4.92 -7.39 1.67
C HIS A 8 -5.30 -8.06 0.36
N HIS A 9 -4.69 -9.20 0.06
CA HIS A 9 -5.10 -10.10 -1.00
C HIS A 9 -5.77 -11.32 -0.36
N SER A 10 -7.06 -11.50 -0.64
CA SER A 10 -7.87 -12.59 -0.08
C SER A 10 -7.71 -13.89 -0.86
N GLU A 11 -8.15 -15.00 -0.26
CA GLU A 11 -8.19 -16.30 -0.91
C GLU A 11 -9.11 -16.32 -2.16
N ASP A 12 -10.17 -15.52 -2.14
CA ASP A 12 -11.11 -15.38 -3.27
C ASP A 12 -10.52 -14.58 -4.46
N GLY A 13 -9.28 -14.08 -4.32
CA GLY A 13 -8.56 -13.31 -5.34
C GLY A 13 -8.85 -11.80 -5.32
N ASP A 14 -9.58 -11.31 -4.32
CA ASP A 14 -9.86 -9.88 -4.17
C ASP A 14 -8.67 -9.16 -3.53
N VAL A 15 -8.33 -8.00 -4.08
CA VAL A 15 -7.33 -7.10 -3.51
C VAL A 15 -8.03 -5.88 -2.92
N THR A 16 -7.81 -5.65 -1.63
CA THR A 16 -8.36 -4.50 -0.90
C THR A 16 -7.26 -3.63 -0.33
N VAL A 17 -7.48 -2.32 -0.37
CA VAL A 17 -6.57 -1.32 0.22
C VAL A 17 -7.38 -0.46 1.17
N VAL A 18 -6.99 -0.42 2.44
CA VAL A 18 -7.68 0.36 3.48
C VAL A 18 -6.68 1.18 4.30
N GLN A 19 -7.11 2.37 4.71
CA GLN A 19 -6.38 3.20 5.67
C GLN A 19 -7.00 3.01 7.05
N LEU A 20 -6.18 2.73 8.05
CA LEU A 20 -6.59 2.47 9.42
C LEU A 20 -5.77 3.31 10.40
N SER A 21 -6.41 3.75 11.48
CA SER A 21 -5.66 4.20 12.65
C SER A 21 -4.94 3.03 13.33
N GLU A 22 -3.97 3.34 14.19
CA GLU A 22 -3.27 2.33 15.00
C GLU A 22 -4.22 1.48 15.83
N GLN A 23 -5.23 2.11 16.46
CA GLN A 23 -6.21 1.42 17.29
C GLN A 23 -7.09 0.45 16.49
N GLU A 24 -7.55 0.87 15.30
CA GLU A 24 -8.34 0.00 14.42
C GLU A 24 -7.52 -1.16 13.88
N LEU A 25 -6.26 -0.91 13.50
CA LEU A 25 -5.37 -1.98 13.03
C LEU A 25 -5.16 -3.03 14.11
N LEU A 26 -4.78 -2.61 15.32
CA LEU A 26 -4.56 -3.52 16.45
C LEU A 26 -5.83 -4.31 16.76
N SER A 27 -6.99 -3.65 16.79
CA SER A 27 -8.27 -4.32 17.02
C SER A 27 -8.61 -5.37 15.95
N ARG A 28 -8.28 -5.11 14.67
CA ARG A 28 -8.51 -6.09 13.58
C ARG A 28 -7.55 -7.27 13.64
N LEU A 29 -6.30 -7.04 14.03
CA LEU A 29 -5.32 -8.11 14.25
C LEU A 29 -5.75 -9.00 15.43
N ASP A 30 -6.17 -8.40 16.55
CA ASP A 30 -6.61 -9.13 17.74
C ASP A 30 -7.86 -9.99 17.49
N THR A 31 -8.76 -9.52 16.61
CA THR A 31 -9.99 -10.24 16.24
C THR A 31 -9.80 -11.23 15.09
N GLN A 32 -8.59 -11.39 14.57
CA GLN A 32 -8.29 -12.20 13.37
C GLN A 32 -9.23 -11.85 12.20
N TYR A 33 -9.48 -10.55 11.98
CA TYR A 33 -10.43 -10.07 10.98
C TYR A 33 -10.16 -10.61 9.57
N TRP A 34 -8.88 -10.79 9.21
CA TRP A 34 -8.43 -11.33 7.92
C TRP A 34 -8.23 -12.86 7.93
N GLY A 35 -8.62 -13.55 9.00
CA GLY A 35 -8.42 -14.99 9.14
C GLY A 35 -6.95 -15.40 9.30
N GLU A 36 -6.65 -16.64 8.93
CA GLU A 36 -5.28 -17.15 8.85
C GLU A 36 -4.62 -16.58 7.59
N ILE A 37 -3.69 -15.63 7.77
CA ILE A 37 -3.07 -14.91 6.65
C ILE A 37 -1.59 -14.65 6.89
N ASP A 38 -0.81 -14.74 5.82
CA ASP A 38 0.61 -14.42 5.84
C ASP A 38 0.82 -12.90 5.83
N ILE A 39 1.44 -12.39 6.90
CA ILE A 39 1.83 -10.98 6.98
C ILE A 39 3.22 -10.82 6.34
N LEU A 40 3.28 -10.13 5.21
CA LEU A 40 4.52 -9.89 4.49
C LEU A 40 5.24 -8.66 5.08
N HIS A 41 6.46 -8.90 5.59
CA HIS A 41 7.33 -7.82 6.09
C HIS A 41 8.12 -7.10 4.98
N GLN A 42 8.09 -7.63 3.76
CA GLN A 42 8.77 -7.07 2.59
C GLN A 42 8.02 -7.44 1.32
N ILE A 43 8.10 -6.56 0.31
CA ILE A 43 7.57 -6.85 -1.03
C ILE A 43 8.42 -7.97 -1.66
N PRO A 44 7.81 -9.10 -2.08
CA PRO A 44 8.51 -10.16 -2.79
C PRO A 44 9.20 -9.63 -4.05
N ARG A 45 10.48 -9.94 -4.23
CA ARG A 45 11.26 -9.47 -5.39
C ARG A 45 11.05 -10.27 -6.67
N ILE A 46 10.39 -11.42 -6.55
CA ILE A 46 10.20 -12.39 -7.65
C ILE A 46 9.05 -11.95 -8.58
N SER A 47 8.03 -11.30 -8.03
CA SER A 47 6.92 -10.70 -8.78
C SER A 47 6.46 -9.45 -8.05
N PHE A 48 6.18 -8.37 -8.79
CA PHE A 48 5.61 -7.13 -8.23
C PHE A 48 4.08 -7.08 -8.31
N ASP A 49 3.46 -8.09 -8.90
CA ASP A 49 2.01 -8.20 -8.99
C ASP A 49 1.50 -9.05 -7.82
N ILE A 50 0.70 -8.40 -6.97
CA ILE A 50 0.15 -8.94 -5.73
C ILE A 50 -0.67 -10.22 -5.92
N HIS A 51 -1.28 -10.43 -7.09
CA HIS A 51 -2.02 -11.67 -7.37
C HIS A 51 -1.12 -12.91 -7.38
N ASN A 52 0.20 -12.72 -7.52
CA ASN A 52 1.17 -13.82 -7.48
C ASN A 52 1.75 -14.07 -6.08
N TRP A 53 1.29 -13.36 -5.05
CA TRP A 53 1.83 -13.48 -3.69
C TRP A 53 1.02 -14.45 -2.80
N GLY A 54 -0.11 -14.96 -3.30
CA GLY A 54 -1.06 -15.75 -2.50
C GLY A 54 -1.83 -14.88 -1.49
N THR A 55 -2.62 -15.52 -0.64
CA THR A 55 -3.40 -14.84 0.42
C THR A 55 -2.45 -14.17 1.41
N CYS A 56 -2.42 -12.84 1.43
CA CYS A 56 -1.40 -12.11 2.18
C CYS A 56 -1.83 -10.71 2.65
N LEU A 57 -1.16 -10.23 3.68
CA LEU A 57 -1.37 -8.91 4.29
C LEU A 57 -0.06 -8.10 4.28
N ILE A 58 -0.11 -6.86 3.82
CA ILE A 58 0.99 -5.89 3.91
C ILE A 58 0.50 -4.69 4.71
N ILE A 59 1.28 -4.30 5.71
CA ILE A 59 0.99 -3.16 6.58
C ILE A 59 2.09 -2.11 6.40
N ILE A 60 1.72 -0.94 5.89
CA ILE A 60 2.64 0.17 5.63
C ILE A 60 2.31 1.30 6.58
N ARG A 61 3.26 1.66 7.45
CA ARG A 61 3.14 2.87 8.27
C ARG A 61 3.61 4.08 7.46
N GLY A 62 2.71 5.00 7.14
CA GLY A 62 3.07 6.16 6.36
C GLY A 62 1.89 6.99 5.89
N ASN A 63 2.20 8.13 5.27
CA ASN A 63 1.22 9.03 4.69
C ASN A 63 1.30 8.97 3.17
N ILE A 64 0.14 8.99 2.51
CA ILE A 64 0.10 9.17 1.05
C ILE A 64 0.49 10.62 0.74
N VAL A 65 1.56 10.78 -0.05
CA VAL A 65 2.01 12.09 -0.52
C VAL A 65 1.60 12.26 -1.97
N VAL A 66 0.74 13.23 -2.24
CA VAL A 66 0.37 13.61 -3.61
C VAL A 66 1.35 14.70 -4.07
N PRO A 67 2.20 14.44 -5.09
CA PRO A 67 3.11 15.46 -5.59
C PRO A 67 2.32 16.64 -6.18
N THR A 68 2.82 17.85 -5.95
CA THR A 68 2.27 19.04 -6.60
C THR A 68 2.83 19.13 -8.02
N PRO A 69 2.00 19.34 -9.06
CA PRO A 69 2.50 19.54 -10.42
C PRO A 69 3.44 20.76 -10.46
N GLU A 70 4.66 20.59 -10.97
CA GLU A 70 5.52 21.72 -11.31
C GLU A 70 5.21 22.19 -12.73
N GLU A 71 4.95 23.48 -12.91
CA GLU A 71 4.74 24.08 -14.23
C GLU A 71 6.08 24.17 -14.95
N VAL A 72 6.38 23.20 -15.82
CA VAL A 72 7.59 23.24 -16.66
C VAL A 72 7.40 24.29 -17.74
N VAL A 73 7.86 25.52 -17.48
CA VAL A 73 7.91 26.56 -18.52
C VAL A 73 8.93 26.13 -19.57
N THR A 74 8.45 25.68 -20.73
CA THR A 74 9.28 25.31 -21.88
C THR A 74 10.21 26.47 -22.25
N LYS A 75 11.51 26.34 -21.97
CA LYS A 75 12.52 27.34 -22.31
C LYS A 75 12.98 27.15 -23.76
N TYR A 76 12.62 28.09 -24.64
CA TYR A 76 13.18 28.20 -25.98
C TYR A 76 14.35 29.20 -26.00
N LYS A 77 15.46 28.84 -26.65
CA LYS A 77 16.51 29.80 -27.04
C LYS A 77 16.51 29.92 -28.56
N PHE A 78 16.50 31.15 -29.07
CA PHE A 78 16.83 31.41 -30.46
C PHE A 78 18.35 31.42 -30.62
N GLY A 79 18.87 30.60 -31.55
CA GLY A 79 20.26 30.67 -32.00
C GLY A 79 20.46 31.89 -32.89
N LYS A 80 21.49 32.69 -32.61
CA LYS A 80 22.07 33.65 -33.56
C LYS A 80 23.00 32.93 -34.52
#